data_AF-A0A849GIP6-F1
#
_entry.id   AF-A0A849GIP6-F1
#
_cell.length_a   1.000
_cell.length_b   1.000
_cell.length_c   1.000
_cell.angle_alpha   90.00
_cell.angle_beta   90.00
_cell.angle_gamma   90.00
#
_symmetry.space_group_name_H-M   'P 1'
#
loop_
_entity.id
_entity.type
_entity.pdbx_description
1 polymer ?
#
loop_
_entity_poly.entity_id
_entity_poly.type
_entity_poly.pdbx_seq_one_letter_code
_entity_poly.pdbx_strand_id
1 'polypeptide(L)'
;MAVLASLFGHAPEQSKDGDKLMHLFWNRTELKKEFARLRKEQYRLRDKIKHQESKMAIEGKRLSNLESLLMNPDWARNALAYYQLRGLAQRCENKLGKFAEQLKQQREGKYRSRVLLAWNEDRARQRKLLERKLADVHHGTLEIEGRLRLEEAQRQSMRGLFGLFRRRGIDSKLEVLRHKLASAKQAEYELFANIQNIDNQKPPENLGLDVETKRSINFQIIAFAQQLYLQFGSADFAKLVKETMDHSVEGGDYGTAEECNALIERTQQQAEAMDKKSDFAELLQQRADLMAESAEFRSDYEVVPKAPSVSTVYVFREEGAIADSKVNLLGENYWGVANALTR
;
A
#
# COMPACT_ATOMS: atom_id res chain seq x y z
N MET A 1 -79.89 14.94 40.26
CA MET A 1 -79.99 14.00 39.12
C MET A 1 -78.60 13.58 38.72
N ALA A 2 -78.22 12.37 39.11
CA ALA A 2 -77.07 11.66 38.57
C ALA A 2 -77.24 11.46 37.06
N VAL A 3 -76.14 11.49 36.30
CA VAL A 3 -75.69 10.40 35.43
C VAL A 3 -74.20 10.65 35.10
N LEU A 4 -73.33 9.86 35.76
CA LEU A 4 -72.11 9.19 35.26
C LEU A 4 -71.00 10.12 34.68
N ALA A 5 -69.93 10.52 35.38
CA ALA A 5 -68.96 9.74 36.15
C ALA A 5 -68.54 8.43 35.47
N SER A 6 -67.59 8.46 34.51
CA SER A 6 -66.70 7.30 34.18
C SER A 6 -65.75 7.41 32.96
N LEU A 7 -65.37 8.58 32.41
CA LEU A 7 -64.43 8.58 31.25
C LEU A 7 -63.05 9.20 31.46
N PHE A 8 -62.78 9.77 32.64
CA PHE A 8 -61.43 10.21 33.00
C PHE A 8 -61.00 9.56 34.31
N GLY A 9 -60.53 8.31 34.20
CA GLY A 9 -59.98 7.51 35.28
C GLY A 9 -58.71 6.78 34.86
N HIS A 10 -57.58 7.45 35.07
CA HIS A 10 -56.29 6.91 35.55
C HIS A 10 -55.61 5.75 34.80
N ALA A 11 -54.56 6.12 34.01
CA ALA A 11 -53.21 5.53 33.84
C ALA A 11 -53.01 4.01 33.61
N PRO A 12 -51.89 3.55 33.00
CA PRO A 12 -50.98 4.15 32.02
C PRO A 12 -50.74 3.20 30.82
N GLU A 13 -51.08 3.59 29.59
CA GLU A 13 -50.57 2.91 28.38
C GLU A 13 -49.77 3.91 27.53
N GLN A 14 -48.71 4.50 28.10
CA GLN A 14 -47.79 5.35 27.33
C GLN A 14 -46.60 4.59 26.73
N SER A 15 -46.47 3.27 26.94
CA SER A 15 -45.34 2.51 26.40
C SER A 15 -45.54 2.05 24.94
N LYS A 16 -46.73 1.55 24.57
CA LYS A 16 -46.95 1.02 23.21
C LYS A 16 -47.06 2.08 22.11
N ASP A 17 -47.70 3.21 22.39
CA ASP A 17 -47.81 4.31 21.42
C ASP A 17 -46.52 5.16 21.36
N GLY A 18 -45.79 5.27 22.47
CA GLY A 18 -44.46 5.87 22.51
C GLY A 18 -43.44 5.08 21.69
N ASP A 19 -43.44 3.75 21.82
CA ASP A 19 -42.59 2.85 21.01
C ASP A 19 -42.97 2.91 19.52
N LYS A 20 -44.26 2.92 19.19
CA LYS A 20 -44.73 3.03 17.80
C LYS A 20 -44.36 4.37 17.16
N LEU A 21 -44.47 5.48 17.90
CA LEU A 21 -44.01 6.80 17.47
C LEU A 21 -42.49 6.82 17.30
N MET A 22 -41.73 6.28 18.24
CA MET A 22 -40.27 6.16 18.12
C MET A 22 -39.84 5.32 16.92
N HIS A 23 -40.52 4.21 16.63
CA HIS A 23 -40.28 3.41 15.42
C HIS A 23 -40.59 4.19 14.14
N LEU A 24 -41.65 5.01 14.11
CA LEU A 24 -41.94 5.89 12.97
C LEU A 24 -40.90 7.00 12.81
N PHE A 25 -40.42 7.59 13.91
CA PHE A 25 -39.33 8.57 13.88
C PHE A 25 -38.01 7.94 13.41
N TRP A 26 -37.68 6.75 13.90
CA TRP A 26 -36.47 6.01 13.52
C TRP A 26 -36.51 5.62 12.04
N ASN A 27 -37.65 5.07 11.57
CA ASN A 27 -37.88 4.80 10.15
C ASN A 27 -37.77 6.07 9.30
N ARG A 28 -38.34 7.20 9.75
CA ARG A 28 -38.20 8.48 9.04
C ARG A 28 -36.75 8.95 8.99
N THR A 29 -35.98 8.78 10.06
CA THR A 29 -34.57 9.17 10.09
C THR A 29 -33.71 8.28 9.20
N GLU A 30 -33.93 6.97 9.20
CA GLU A 30 -33.25 6.04 8.30
C GLU A 30 -33.62 6.30 6.83
N LEU A 31 -34.91 6.54 6.54
CA LEU A 31 -35.34 6.93 5.20
C LEU A 31 -34.67 8.23 4.74
N LYS A 32 -34.56 9.24 5.62
CA LYS A 32 -33.85 10.49 5.31
C LYS A 32 -32.36 10.25 5.03
N LYS A 33 -31.70 9.35 5.77
CA LYS A 33 -30.29 8.99 5.52
C LYS A 33 -30.13 8.31 4.16
N GLU A 34 -30.98 7.35 3.84
CA GLU A 34 -30.96 6.66 2.55
C GLU A 34 -31.32 7.60 1.38
N PHE A 35 -32.31 8.49 1.55
CA PHE A 35 -32.59 9.53 0.55
C PHE A 35 -31.41 10.48 0.36
N ALA A 36 -30.72 10.89 1.44
CA ALA A 36 -29.53 11.71 1.34
C ALA A 36 -28.37 10.98 0.64
N ARG A 37 -28.22 9.67 0.91
CA ARG A 37 -27.23 8.80 0.26
C ARG A 37 -27.53 8.66 -1.24
N LEU A 38 -28.77 8.30 -1.61
CA LEU A 38 -29.21 8.18 -3.00
C LEU A 38 -29.06 9.49 -3.75
N ARG A 39 -29.35 10.62 -3.11
CA ARG A 39 -29.18 11.94 -3.72
C ARG A 39 -27.70 12.26 -3.99
N LYS A 40 -26.81 11.95 -3.04
CA LYS A 40 -25.36 12.08 -3.24
C LYS A 40 -24.87 11.19 -4.39
N GLU A 41 -25.37 9.97 -4.46
CA GLU A 41 -25.03 9.03 -5.53
C GLU A 41 -25.56 9.50 -6.88
N GLN A 42 -26.79 10.01 -6.94
CA GLN A 42 -27.38 10.60 -8.13
C GLN A 42 -26.55 11.78 -8.65
N TYR A 43 -26.14 12.70 -7.78
CA TYR A 43 -25.25 13.80 -8.18
C TYR A 43 -23.91 13.28 -8.69
N ARG A 44 -23.28 12.34 -7.99
CA ARG A 44 -22.02 11.72 -8.42
C ARG A 44 -22.13 11.05 -9.80
N LEU A 45 -23.23 10.33 -10.05
CA LEU A 45 -23.46 9.68 -11.34
C LEU A 45 -23.72 10.71 -12.44
N ARG A 46 -24.49 11.76 -12.16
CA ARG A 46 -24.76 12.83 -13.11
C ARG A 46 -23.49 13.59 -13.50
N ASP A 47 -22.61 13.84 -12.54
CA ASP A 47 -21.30 14.45 -12.80
C ASP A 47 -20.41 13.55 -13.66
N LYS A 48 -20.41 12.23 -13.39
CA LYS A 48 -19.70 11.25 -14.23
C LYS A 48 -20.24 11.24 -15.66
N ILE A 49 -21.56 11.25 -15.84
CA ILE A 49 -22.19 11.28 -17.17
C ILE A 49 -21.80 12.57 -17.89
N LYS A 50 -21.96 13.73 -17.26
CA LYS A 50 -21.57 15.02 -17.86
C LYS A 50 -20.08 15.03 -18.25
N HIS A 51 -19.23 14.45 -17.43
CA HIS A 51 -17.80 14.32 -17.72
C HIS A 51 -17.54 13.38 -18.90
N GLN A 52 -18.26 12.27 -19.01
CA GLN A 52 -18.20 11.35 -20.15
C GLN A 52 -18.71 12.00 -21.43
N GLU A 53 -19.85 12.70 -21.39
CA GLU A 53 -20.40 13.44 -22.53
C GLU A 53 -19.42 14.50 -23.02
N SER A 54 -18.77 15.23 -22.10
CA SER A 54 -17.74 16.20 -22.44
C SER A 54 -16.53 15.54 -23.12
N LYS A 55 -16.11 14.36 -22.64
CA LYS A 55 -15.05 13.57 -23.28
C LYS A 55 -15.44 13.11 -24.67
N MET A 56 -16.64 12.57 -24.84
CA MET A 56 -17.16 12.12 -26.13
C MET A 56 -17.28 13.28 -27.13
N ALA A 57 -17.69 14.46 -26.69
CA ALA A 57 -17.74 15.65 -27.55
C ALA A 57 -16.33 16.09 -28.00
N ILE A 58 -15.34 16.05 -27.09
CA ILE A 58 -13.95 16.35 -27.42
C ILE A 58 -13.40 15.30 -28.42
N GLU A 59 -13.69 14.02 -28.20
CA GLU A 59 -13.29 12.92 -29.08
C GLU A 59 -13.94 13.05 -30.47
N GLY A 60 -15.24 13.34 -30.53
CA GLY A 60 -15.96 13.60 -31.77
C GLY A 60 -15.39 14.78 -32.55
N LYS A 61 -15.04 15.88 -31.87
CA LYS A 61 -14.34 17.01 -32.49
C LYS A 61 -12.98 16.61 -33.05
N ARG A 62 -12.21 15.79 -32.32
CA ARG A 62 -10.91 15.30 -32.80
C ARG A 62 -11.05 14.41 -34.04
N LEU A 63 -12.06 13.55 -34.07
CA LEU A 63 -12.34 12.70 -35.24
C LEU A 63 -12.71 13.54 -36.46
N SER A 64 -13.62 14.50 -36.30
CA SER A 64 -14.00 15.41 -37.40
C SER A 64 -12.82 16.24 -37.90
N ASN A 65 -11.95 16.71 -36.99
CA ASN A 65 -10.71 17.36 -37.39
C ASN A 65 -9.85 16.40 -38.21
N LEU A 66 -9.63 15.16 -37.76
CA LEU A 66 -8.87 14.16 -38.52
C LEU A 66 -9.45 13.86 -39.90
N GLU A 67 -10.77 13.81 -40.02
CA GLU A 67 -11.43 13.62 -41.31
C GLU A 67 -11.09 14.76 -42.27
N SER A 68 -11.24 16.03 -41.84
CA SER A 68 -10.88 17.21 -42.65
C SER A 68 -9.43 17.20 -43.11
N LEU A 69 -8.59 16.66 -42.26
CA LEU A 69 -7.15 16.61 -42.37
C LEU A 69 -6.68 15.50 -43.32
N LEU A 70 -7.35 14.35 -43.30
CA LEU A 70 -7.12 13.24 -44.23
C LEU A 70 -7.61 13.52 -45.65
N MET A 71 -8.41 14.58 -45.87
CA MET A 71 -8.86 14.98 -47.21
C MET A 71 -7.71 15.40 -48.14
N ASN A 72 -6.58 15.86 -47.58
CA ASN A 72 -5.38 16.18 -48.35
C ASN A 72 -4.36 15.03 -48.23
N PRO A 73 -3.92 14.41 -49.33
CA PRO A 73 -3.00 13.27 -49.30
C PRO A 73 -1.63 13.59 -48.69
N ASP A 74 -1.12 14.81 -48.85
CA ASP A 74 0.16 15.22 -48.25
C ASP A 74 0.02 15.37 -46.74
N TRP A 75 -1.08 15.98 -46.31
CA TRP A 75 -1.39 16.14 -44.89
C TRP A 75 -1.71 14.80 -44.22
N ALA A 76 -2.34 13.88 -44.94
CA ALA A 76 -2.64 12.54 -44.44
C ALA A 76 -1.38 11.73 -44.07
N ARG A 77 -0.30 11.86 -44.85
CA ARG A 77 0.99 11.20 -44.56
C ARG A 77 1.67 11.78 -43.32
N ASN A 78 1.64 13.11 -43.20
CA ASN A 78 2.14 13.83 -42.04
C ASN A 78 1.38 13.42 -40.76
N ALA A 79 0.05 13.37 -40.84
CA ALA A 79 -0.81 12.87 -39.77
C ALA A 79 -0.46 11.41 -39.39
N LEU A 80 -0.22 10.55 -40.37
CA LEU A 80 0.15 9.17 -40.13
C LEU A 80 1.50 9.08 -39.39
N ALA A 81 2.52 9.82 -39.82
CA ALA A 81 3.81 9.89 -39.14
C ALA A 81 3.66 10.36 -37.69
N TYR A 82 2.89 11.42 -37.46
CA TYR A 82 2.54 11.91 -36.12
C TYR A 82 1.94 10.80 -35.23
N TYR A 83 0.92 10.09 -35.71
CA TYR A 83 0.24 9.08 -34.90
C TYR A 83 1.10 7.84 -34.65
N GLN A 84 1.99 7.49 -35.58
CA GLN A 84 2.97 6.42 -35.36
C GLN A 84 3.97 6.82 -34.26
N LEU A 85 4.54 8.02 -34.33
CA LEU A 85 5.43 8.56 -33.30
C LEU A 85 4.73 8.64 -31.93
N ARG A 86 3.50 9.14 -31.91
CA ARG A 86 2.67 9.20 -30.69
C ARG A 86 2.38 7.81 -30.13
N GLY A 87 2.10 6.85 -31.00
CA GLY A 87 1.94 5.44 -30.61
C GLY A 87 3.21 4.88 -29.96
N LEU A 88 4.39 5.20 -30.50
CA LEU A 88 5.66 4.81 -29.92
C LEU A 88 5.93 5.49 -28.56
N ALA A 89 5.60 6.78 -28.43
CA ALA A 89 5.69 7.50 -27.15
C ALA A 89 4.79 6.87 -26.07
N GLN A 90 3.55 6.53 -26.43
CA GLN A 90 2.62 5.83 -25.54
C GLN A 90 3.11 4.43 -25.16
N ARG A 91 3.80 3.72 -26.06
CA ARG A 91 4.45 2.44 -25.72
C ARG A 91 5.54 2.63 -24.68
N CYS A 92 6.36 3.67 -24.80
CA CYS A 92 7.39 4.00 -23.81
C CYS A 92 6.76 4.31 -22.45
N GLU A 93 5.74 5.17 -22.41
CA GLU A 93 4.99 5.51 -21.19
C GLU A 93 4.39 4.26 -20.54
N ASN A 94 3.73 3.40 -21.32
CA ASN A 94 3.13 2.16 -20.81
C ASN A 94 4.18 1.18 -20.27
N LYS A 95 5.34 1.05 -20.92
CA LYS A 95 6.44 0.20 -20.43
C LYS A 95 7.01 0.74 -19.13
N LEU A 96 7.25 2.05 -19.07
CA LEU A 96 7.75 2.73 -17.87
C LEU A 96 6.76 2.60 -16.70
N GLY A 97 5.47 2.80 -16.94
CA GLY A 97 4.41 2.64 -15.94
C GLY A 97 4.31 1.21 -15.43
N LYS A 98 4.33 0.20 -16.32
CA LYS A 98 4.34 -1.22 -15.93
C LYS A 98 5.57 -1.58 -15.11
N PHE A 99 6.74 -1.11 -15.53
CA PHE A 99 7.99 -1.33 -14.80
C PHE A 99 7.93 -0.71 -13.39
N ALA A 100 7.50 0.55 -13.28
CA ALA A 100 7.35 1.25 -12.00
C ALA A 100 6.38 0.51 -11.06
N GLU A 101 5.23 0.06 -11.57
CA GLU A 101 4.25 -0.67 -10.78
C GLU A 101 4.79 -2.02 -10.28
N GLN A 102 5.42 -2.79 -11.18
CA GLN A 102 6.06 -4.07 -10.82
C GLN A 102 7.14 -3.89 -9.75
N LEU A 103 7.95 -2.84 -9.88
CA LEU A 103 9.03 -2.56 -8.93
C LEU A 103 8.48 -2.18 -7.54
N LYS A 104 7.44 -1.34 -7.50
CA LYS A 104 6.76 -0.98 -6.24
C LYS A 104 6.19 -2.20 -5.55
N GLN A 105 5.43 -3.03 -6.27
CA GLN A 105 4.86 -4.27 -5.74
C GLN A 105 5.93 -5.23 -5.23
N GLN A 106 7.05 -5.37 -5.95
CA GLN A 106 8.15 -6.23 -5.54
C GLN A 106 8.82 -5.74 -4.24
N ARG A 107 9.09 -4.43 -4.12
CA ARG A 107 9.73 -3.84 -2.95
C ARG A 107 8.81 -3.86 -1.73
N GLU A 108 7.54 -3.51 -1.90
CA GLU A 108 6.52 -3.59 -0.85
C GLU A 108 6.34 -5.04 -0.36
N GLY A 109 6.28 -6.00 -1.28
CA GLY A 109 6.20 -7.42 -0.95
C GLY A 109 7.41 -7.87 -0.13
N LYS A 110 8.62 -7.57 -0.57
CA LYS A 110 9.86 -7.92 0.16
C LYS A 110 9.92 -7.27 1.54
N TYR A 111 9.59 -5.99 1.65
CA TYR A 111 9.55 -5.27 2.92
C TYR A 111 8.53 -5.91 3.87
N ARG A 112 7.30 -6.14 3.40
CA ARG A 112 6.24 -6.78 4.18
C ARG A 112 6.64 -8.17 4.65
N SER A 113 7.22 -8.99 3.78
CA SER A 113 7.71 -10.31 4.15
C SER A 113 8.78 -10.24 5.25
N ARG A 114 9.72 -9.30 5.14
CA ARG A 114 10.78 -9.11 6.16
C ARG A 114 10.20 -8.66 7.50
N VAL A 115 9.28 -7.69 7.50
CA VAL A 115 8.62 -7.19 8.72
C VAL A 115 7.81 -8.29 9.39
N LEU A 116 7.04 -9.06 8.62
CA LEU A 116 6.25 -10.18 9.15
C LEU A 116 7.14 -11.28 9.72
N LEU A 117 8.26 -11.59 9.07
CA LEU A 117 9.21 -12.58 9.56
C LEU A 117 9.83 -12.13 10.88
N ALA A 118 10.33 -10.89 10.96
CA ALA A 118 10.91 -10.34 12.18
C ALA A 118 9.89 -10.28 13.33
N TRP A 119 8.63 -9.90 13.03
CA TRP A 119 7.56 -9.90 14.02
C TRP A 119 7.22 -11.30 14.53
N ASN A 120 7.12 -12.30 13.63
CA ASN A 120 6.87 -13.68 14.00
C ASN A 120 8.01 -14.26 14.87
N GLU A 121 9.26 -13.96 14.52
CA GLU A 121 10.43 -14.36 15.31
C GLU A 121 10.40 -13.73 16.71
N ASP A 122 10.12 -12.43 16.80
CA ASP A 122 10.06 -11.75 18.10
C ASP A 122 8.94 -12.31 18.98
N ARG A 123 7.76 -12.48 18.40
CA ARG A 123 6.60 -13.10 19.04
C ARG A 123 6.92 -14.51 19.56
N ALA A 124 7.57 -15.34 18.73
CA ALA A 124 7.96 -16.68 19.10
C ALA A 124 8.99 -16.70 20.24
N ARG A 125 9.96 -15.76 20.23
CA ARG A 125 10.94 -15.59 21.32
C ARG A 125 10.25 -15.20 22.63
N GLN A 126 9.36 -14.20 22.60
CA GLN A 126 8.60 -13.75 23.77
C GLN A 126 7.73 -14.88 24.35
N ARG A 127 7.00 -15.60 23.49
CA ARG A 127 6.19 -16.76 23.86
C ARG A 127 7.03 -17.84 24.55
N LYS A 128 8.17 -18.22 23.96
CA LYS A 128 9.07 -19.23 24.53
C LYS A 128 9.62 -18.83 25.90
N LEU A 129 9.89 -17.55 26.12
CA LEU A 129 10.33 -17.05 27.43
C LEU A 129 9.23 -17.17 28.49
N LEU A 130 7.97 -16.87 28.12
CA LEU A 130 6.83 -17.03 29.03
C LEU A 130 6.50 -18.50 29.29
N GLU A 131 6.57 -19.36 28.28
CA GLU A 131 6.35 -20.81 28.44
C GLU A 131 7.37 -21.44 29.40
N ARG A 132 8.63 -21.02 29.33
CA ARG A 132 9.66 -21.45 30.30
C ARG A 132 9.31 -21.01 31.71
N LYS A 133 8.98 -19.73 31.90
CA LYS A 133 8.55 -19.21 33.21
C LYS A 133 7.31 -19.92 33.74
N LEU A 134 6.35 -20.22 32.87
CA LEU A 134 5.14 -20.95 33.23
C LEU A 134 5.48 -22.37 33.69
N ALA A 135 6.36 -23.08 32.97
CA ALA A 135 6.82 -24.40 33.37
C ALA A 135 7.53 -24.38 34.74
N ASP A 136 8.39 -23.39 34.98
CA ASP A 136 9.10 -23.23 36.25
C ASP A 136 8.15 -22.94 37.42
N VAL A 137 7.21 -22.00 37.23
CA VAL A 137 6.18 -21.69 38.24
C VAL A 137 5.30 -22.92 38.47
N HIS A 138 4.91 -23.63 37.41
CA HIS A 138 4.08 -24.82 37.51
C HIS A 138 4.74 -25.95 38.29
N HIS A 139 6.03 -26.17 38.04
CA HIS A 139 6.80 -27.11 38.85
C HIS A 139 6.82 -26.71 40.33
N GLY A 140 7.06 -25.43 40.63
CA GLY A 140 7.02 -24.90 41.99
C GLY A 140 5.65 -25.04 42.66
N THR A 141 4.55 -24.84 41.92
CA THR A 141 3.17 -25.08 42.39
C THR A 141 3.00 -26.54 42.83
N LEU A 142 3.43 -27.49 41.99
CA LEU A 142 3.35 -28.93 42.30
C LEU A 142 4.16 -29.31 43.55
N GLU A 143 5.33 -28.71 43.76
CA GLU A 143 6.12 -28.92 44.97
C GLU A 143 5.39 -28.42 46.23
N ILE A 144 4.77 -27.23 46.16
CA ILE A 144 3.99 -26.65 47.27
C ILE A 144 2.78 -27.54 47.58
N GLU A 145 2.06 -28.01 46.55
CA GLU A 145 0.95 -28.95 46.72
C GLU A 145 1.38 -30.26 47.37
N GLY A 146 2.53 -30.81 46.95
CA GLY A 146 3.13 -32.00 47.57
C GLY A 146 3.44 -31.80 49.05
N ARG A 147 4.09 -30.68 49.42
CA ARG A 147 4.37 -30.33 50.81
C ARG A 147 3.10 -30.12 51.64
N LEU A 148 2.09 -29.47 51.05
CA LEU A 148 0.80 -29.26 51.70
C LEU A 148 0.13 -30.60 52.04
N ARG A 149 0.10 -31.55 51.10
CA ARG A 149 -0.46 -32.90 51.33
C ARG A 149 0.26 -33.64 52.45
N LEU A 150 1.59 -33.56 52.51
CA LEU A 150 2.39 -34.19 53.56
C LEU A 150 2.09 -33.60 54.94
N GLU A 151 2.04 -32.28 55.07
CA GLU A 151 1.74 -31.59 56.32
C GLU A 151 0.27 -31.80 56.76
N GLU A 152 -0.68 -31.89 55.81
CA GLU A 152 -2.08 -32.25 56.09
C GLU A 152 -2.21 -33.69 56.62
N ALA A 153 -1.49 -34.65 56.01
CA ALA A 153 -1.45 -36.03 56.49
C ALA A 153 -0.81 -36.10 57.89
N GLN A 154 0.25 -35.34 58.15
CA GLN A 154 0.89 -35.25 59.46
C GLN A 154 -0.06 -34.65 60.52
N ARG A 155 -0.82 -33.61 60.17
CA ARG A 155 -1.86 -33.04 61.06
C ARG A 155 -2.94 -34.07 61.42
N GLN A 156 -3.36 -34.88 60.45
CA GLN A 156 -4.40 -35.90 60.64
C GLN A 156 -3.92 -37.09 61.50
N SER A 157 -2.65 -37.47 61.42
CA SER A 157 -2.09 -38.59 62.20
C SER A 157 -1.89 -38.27 63.69
N MET A 158 -1.91 -37.00 64.09
CA MET A 158 -1.84 -36.59 65.49
C MET A 158 -3.19 -36.67 66.21
N ARG A 159 -3.30 -37.56 67.22
CA ARG A 159 -4.45 -37.71 68.13
C ARG A 159 -4.03 -37.52 69.60
N GLY A 160 -4.90 -36.92 70.43
CA GLY A 160 -4.71 -36.75 71.89
C GLY A 160 -4.48 -35.29 72.39
N LEU A 161 -4.59 -35.07 73.70
CA LEU A 161 -4.55 -33.75 74.37
C LEU A 161 -3.20 -33.00 74.19
N PHE A 162 -2.06 -33.70 74.15
CA PHE A 162 -0.75 -33.11 73.83
C PHE A 162 -0.58 -32.74 72.34
N GLY A 163 -1.46 -33.24 71.46
CA GLY A 163 -1.47 -32.91 70.04
C GLY A 163 -2.04 -31.51 69.74
N LEU A 164 -2.82 -30.92 70.65
CA LEU A 164 -3.45 -29.61 70.47
C LEU A 164 -2.42 -28.46 70.37
N PHE A 165 -1.36 -28.49 71.18
CA PHE A 165 -0.30 -27.47 71.13
C PHE A 165 0.59 -27.61 69.89
N ARG A 166 0.95 -28.85 69.48
CA ARG A 166 1.69 -29.09 68.23
C ARG A 166 0.86 -28.78 66.97
N ARG A 167 -0.46 -29.01 67.01
CA ARG A 167 -1.38 -28.66 65.91
C ARG A 167 -1.36 -27.17 65.59
N ARG A 168 -1.29 -26.27 66.57
CA ARG A 168 -1.21 -24.82 66.31
C ARG A 168 0.00 -24.42 65.46
N GLY A 169 1.15 -25.05 65.69
CA GLY A 169 2.37 -24.83 64.88
C GLY A 169 2.23 -25.34 63.44
N ILE A 170 1.57 -26.47 63.23
CA ILE A 170 1.31 -27.05 61.90
C ILE A 170 0.24 -26.26 61.16
N ASP A 171 -0.79 -25.80 61.86
CA ASP A 171 -1.86 -24.97 61.30
C ASP A 171 -1.29 -23.66 60.74
N SER A 172 -0.34 -23.03 61.45
CA SER A 172 0.38 -21.86 60.95
C SER A 172 1.20 -22.17 59.68
N LYS A 173 1.89 -23.33 59.63
CA LYS A 173 2.63 -23.76 58.42
C LYS A 173 1.69 -24.01 57.24
N LEU A 174 0.55 -24.66 57.47
CA LEU A 174 -0.47 -24.93 56.46
C LEU A 174 -1.03 -23.62 55.88
N GLU A 175 -1.33 -22.63 56.71
CA GLU A 175 -1.79 -21.32 56.23
C GLU A 175 -0.74 -20.61 55.36
N VAL A 176 0.54 -20.66 55.75
CA VAL A 176 1.63 -20.13 54.90
C VAL A 176 1.73 -20.88 53.56
N LEU A 177 1.64 -22.21 53.58
CA LEU A 177 1.67 -23.02 52.35
C LEU A 177 0.47 -22.75 51.45
N ARG A 178 -0.73 -22.59 52.02
CA ARG A 178 -1.96 -22.23 51.29
C ARG A 178 -1.85 -20.86 50.63
N HIS A 179 -1.33 -19.86 51.36
CA HIS A 179 -1.08 -18.54 50.79
C HIS A 179 -0.06 -18.58 49.65
N LYS A 180 1.05 -19.33 49.83
CA LYS A 180 2.04 -19.54 48.76
C LYS A 180 1.44 -20.23 47.54
N LEU A 181 0.60 -21.24 47.75
CA LEU A 181 -0.10 -21.94 46.68
C LEU A 181 -1.04 -21.02 45.90
N ALA A 182 -1.84 -20.21 46.62
CA ALA A 182 -2.74 -19.23 46.00
C ALA A 182 -1.96 -18.20 45.16
N SER A 183 -0.85 -17.68 45.69
CA SER A 183 0.02 -16.76 44.97
C SER A 183 0.68 -17.41 43.74
N ALA A 184 1.11 -18.66 43.83
CA ALA A 184 1.71 -19.39 42.71
C ALA A 184 0.69 -19.65 41.59
N LYS A 185 -0.54 -20.09 41.94
CA LYS A 185 -1.64 -20.28 40.99
C LYS A 185 -2.06 -18.98 40.31
N GLN A 186 -2.07 -17.86 41.04
CA GLN A 186 -2.33 -16.55 40.45
C GLN A 186 -1.24 -16.18 39.42
N ALA A 187 0.03 -16.43 39.73
CA ALA A 187 1.12 -16.18 38.80
C ALA A 187 1.05 -17.08 37.54
N GLU A 188 0.64 -18.35 37.67
CA GLU A 188 0.36 -19.22 36.52
C GLU A 188 -0.74 -18.65 35.62
N TYR A 189 -1.84 -18.20 36.21
CA TYR A 189 -2.96 -17.60 35.47
C TYR A 189 -2.52 -16.34 34.71
N GLU A 190 -1.74 -15.48 35.34
CA GLU A 190 -1.19 -14.27 34.70
C GLU A 190 -0.24 -14.61 33.54
N LEU A 191 0.65 -15.60 33.72
CA LEU A 191 1.54 -16.05 32.65
C LEU A 191 0.76 -16.67 31.48
N PHE A 192 -0.29 -17.45 31.77
CA PHE A 192 -1.16 -18.01 30.74
C PHE A 192 -1.92 -16.91 29.97
N ALA A 193 -2.48 -15.93 30.68
CA ALA A 193 -3.13 -14.78 30.07
C ALA A 193 -2.16 -13.98 29.19
N ASN A 194 -0.91 -13.81 29.61
CA ASN A 194 0.13 -13.15 28.82
C ASN A 194 0.49 -13.94 27.55
N ILE A 195 0.56 -15.26 27.61
CA ILE A 195 0.75 -16.11 26.41
C ILE A 195 -0.42 -15.93 25.44
N GLN A 196 -1.66 -15.98 25.95
CA GLN A 196 -2.85 -15.76 25.13
C GLN A 196 -2.85 -14.36 24.49
N ASN A 197 -2.41 -13.33 25.22
CA ASN A 197 -2.29 -11.99 24.68
C ASN A 197 -1.30 -11.95 23.51
N ILE A 198 -0.14 -12.60 23.63
CA ILE A 198 0.82 -12.73 22.51
C ILE A 198 0.18 -13.46 21.33
N ASP A 199 -0.54 -14.56 21.57
CA ASP A 199 -1.21 -15.37 20.54
C ASP A 199 -2.37 -14.63 19.84
N ASN A 200 -2.91 -13.58 20.47
CA ASN A 200 -3.96 -12.72 19.91
C ASN A 200 -3.44 -11.40 19.32
N GLN A 201 -2.14 -11.10 19.44
CA GLN A 201 -1.55 -9.91 18.82
C GLN A 201 -1.70 -9.96 17.29
N LYS A 202 -2.16 -8.85 16.72
CA LYS A 202 -2.22 -8.66 15.27
C LYS A 202 -0.84 -8.27 14.74
N PRO A 203 -0.51 -8.65 13.49
CA PRO A 203 0.71 -8.18 12.85
C PRO A 203 0.70 -6.65 12.73
N PRO A 204 1.88 -6.00 12.66
CA PRO A 204 1.99 -4.56 12.49
C PRO A 204 1.23 -4.09 11.24
N GLU A 205 0.57 -2.94 11.34
CA GLU A 205 -0.04 -2.30 10.17
C GLU A 205 1.03 -1.89 9.14
N ASN A 206 0.64 -1.84 7.86
CA ASN A 206 1.57 -1.50 6.79
C ASN A 206 1.96 -0.02 6.89
N LEU A 207 3.17 0.23 7.40
CA LEU A 207 3.75 1.57 7.51
C LEU A 207 4.19 2.17 6.15
N GLY A 208 3.99 1.44 5.05
CA GLY A 208 4.46 1.81 3.72
C GLY A 208 5.98 1.67 3.61
N LEU A 209 6.51 2.07 2.45
CA LEU A 209 7.94 2.14 2.21
C LEU A 209 8.53 3.40 2.84
N ASP A 210 9.72 3.27 3.42
CA ASP A 210 10.51 4.38 3.92
C ASP A 210 11.03 5.27 2.76
N VAL A 211 11.48 6.48 3.11
CA VAL A 211 11.93 7.49 2.13
C VAL A 211 13.10 6.97 1.28
N GLU A 212 14.06 6.26 1.89
CA GLU A 212 15.24 5.75 1.19
C GLU A 212 14.84 4.69 0.15
N THR A 213 13.98 3.74 0.53
CA THR A 213 13.46 2.75 -0.42
C THR A 213 12.66 3.41 -1.55
N LYS A 214 11.83 4.43 -1.26
CA LYS A 214 11.11 5.18 -2.29
C LYS A 214 12.05 5.92 -3.25
N ARG A 215 13.13 6.53 -2.74
CA ARG A 215 14.17 7.17 -3.56
C ARG A 215 14.86 6.15 -4.47
N SER A 216 15.25 5.00 -3.92
CA SER A 216 15.85 3.90 -4.70
C SER A 216 14.94 3.44 -5.84
N ILE A 217 13.63 3.29 -5.57
CA ILE A 217 12.63 2.98 -6.61
C ILE A 217 12.60 4.07 -7.68
N ASN A 218 12.58 5.34 -7.27
CA ASN A 218 12.54 6.47 -8.20
C ASN A 218 13.80 6.52 -9.08
N PHE A 219 14.99 6.25 -8.54
CA PHE A 219 16.20 6.15 -9.35
C PHE A 219 16.13 5.02 -10.37
N GLN A 220 15.65 3.82 -9.99
CA GLN A 220 15.48 2.73 -10.94
C GLN A 220 14.47 3.07 -12.05
N ILE A 221 13.39 3.78 -11.74
CA ILE A 221 12.40 4.26 -12.73
C ILE A 221 13.07 5.25 -13.70
N ILE A 222 13.83 6.22 -13.20
CA ILE A 222 14.57 7.18 -14.04
C ILE A 222 15.61 6.45 -14.90
N ALA A 223 16.31 5.47 -14.33
CA ALA A 223 17.31 4.68 -15.06
C ALA A 223 16.67 3.88 -16.21
N PHE A 224 15.43 3.41 -16.01
CA PHE A 224 14.67 2.75 -17.06
C PHE A 224 14.20 3.74 -18.13
N ALA A 225 13.75 4.94 -17.76
CA ALA A 225 13.46 6.00 -18.72
C ALA A 225 14.69 6.38 -19.58
N GLN A 226 15.87 6.43 -18.95
CA GLN A 226 17.16 6.61 -19.63
C GLN A 226 17.47 5.43 -20.57
N GLN A 227 17.17 4.19 -20.16
CA GLN A 227 17.34 3.03 -21.02
C GLN A 227 16.45 3.10 -22.27
N LEU A 228 15.19 3.49 -22.13
CA LEU A 228 14.28 3.69 -23.25
C LEU A 228 14.79 4.80 -24.18
N TYR A 229 15.30 5.90 -23.62
CA TYR A 229 15.90 6.99 -24.40
C TYR A 229 17.11 6.53 -25.22
N LEU A 230 18.01 5.74 -24.62
CA LEU A 230 19.22 5.24 -25.29
C LEU A 230 18.90 4.25 -26.42
N GLN A 231 17.81 3.47 -26.31
CA GLN A 231 17.39 2.53 -27.36
C GLN A 231 17.08 3.20 -28.69
N PHE A 232 16.65 4.47 -28.68
CA PHE A 232 16.40 5.23 -29.92
C PHE A 232 17.68 5.52 -30.73
N GLY A 233 18.86 5.43 -30.12
CA GLY A 233 20.17 5.64 -30.75
C GLY A 233 20.44 7.08 -31.25
N SER A 234 19.45 7.96 -31.18
CA SER A 234 19.50 9.33 -31.69
C SER A 234 18.67 10.24 -30.79
N ALA A 235 19.32 11.28 -30.27
CA ALA A 235 18.68 12.28 -29.41
C ALA A 235 17.54 13.00 -30.13
N ASP A 236 17.74 13.35 -31.41
CA ASP A 236 16.75 14.06 -32.22
C ASP A 236 15.48 13.23 -32.43
N PHE A 237 15.64 11.92 -32.69
CA PHE A 237 14.49 11.04 -32.87
C PHE A 237 13.74 10.81 -31.56
N ALA A 238 14.45 10.63 -30.43
CA ALA A 238 13.81 10.54 -29.12
C ALA A 238 13.03 11.82 -28.76
N LYS A 239 13.59 12.99 -29.09
CA LYS A 239 12.93 14.29 -28.91
C LYS A 239 11.68 14.40 -29.77
N LEU A 240 11.75 14.02 -31.05
CA LEU A 240 10.62 14.03 -31.97
C LEU A 240 9.47 13.16 -31.47
N VAL A 241 9.77 11.95 -31.00
CA VAL A 241 8.78 11.04 -30.39
C VAL A 241 8.16 11.68 -29.15
N LYS A 242 8.97 12.28 -28.28
CA LYS A 242 8.49 12.95 -27.06
C LYS A 242 7.56 14.13 -27.36
N GLU A 243 7.88 14.98 -28.32
CA GLU A 243 7.09 16.17 -28.66
C GLU A 243 5.66 15.84 -29.10
N THR A 244 5.43 14.66 -29.67
CA THR A 244 4.07 14.20 -30.03
C THR A 244 3.15 13.99 -28.82
N MET A 245 3.70 13.92 -27.61
CA MET A 245 2.93 13.86 -26.36
C MET A 245 2.48 15.25 -25.89
N ASP A 246 3.24 16.30 -26.23
CA ASP A 246 3.02 17.67 -25.79
C ASP A 246 2.10 18.46 -26.72
N HIS A 247 2.03 18.06 -28.00
CA HIS A 247 1.33 18.79 -29.05
C HIS A 247 0.24 17.94 -29.73
N SER A 248 -0.64 18.62 -30.48
CA SER A 248 -1.62 17.97 -31.36
C SER A 248 -1.05 17.78 -32.76
N VAL A 249 -1.71 16.92 -33.55
CA VAL A 249 -1.34 16.65 -34.96
C VAL A 249 -1.30 17.92 -35.82
N GLU A 250 -2.06 18.95 -35.46
CA GLU A 250 -2.15 20.23 -36.16
C GLU A 250 -0.86 21.08 -36.03
N GLY A 251 0.00 20.78 -35.05
CA GLY A 251 1.24 21.52 -34.80
C GLY A 251 2.50 20.87 -35.39
N GLY A 252 2.38 19.72 -36.07
CA GLY A 252 3.52 18.97 -36.60
C GLY A 252 3.69 19.16 -38.10
N ASP A 253 4.90 19.51 -38.53
CA ASP A 253 5.36 19.31 -39.91
C ASP A 253 6.49 18.28 -39.92
N TYR A 254 6.22 17.10 -40.48
CA TYR A 254 7.18 16.00 -40.57
C TYR A 254 7.83 15.89 -41.96
N GLY A 255 7.60 16.89 -42.82
CA GLY A 255 8.23 17.02 -44.12
C GLY A 255 7.45 16.38 -45.26
N THR A 256 8.18 16.05 -46.31
CA THR A 256 7.69 15.45 -47.54
C THR A 256 7.12 14.04 -47.31
N ALA A 257 6.43 13.52 -48.33
CA ALA A 257 5.92 12.16 -48.31
C ALA A 257 7.01 11.09 -48.08
N GLU A 258 8.19 11.28 -48.65
CA GLU A 258 9.33 10.36 -48.51
C GLU A 258 9.88 10.40 -47.08
N GLU A 259 10.02 11.60 -46.51
CA GLU A 259 10.46 11.79 -45.11
C GLU A 259 9.45 11.20 -44.12
N CYS A 260 8.14 11.39 -44.36
CA CYS A 260 7.08 10.78 -43.56
C CYS A 260 7.14 9.24 -43.60
N ASN A 261 7.33 8.65 -44.78
CA ASN A 261 7.45 7.19 -44.92
C ASN A 261 8.70 6.66 -44.20
N ALA A 262 9.84 7.32 -44.35
CA ALA A 262 11.07 6.96 -43.64
C ALA A 262 10.90 7.05 -42.11
N LEU A 263 10.20 8.08 -41.62
CA LEU A 263 9.86 8.22 -40.20
C LEU A 263 8.96 7.08 -39.71
N ILE A 264 7.95 6.70 -40.49
CA ILE A 264 7.04 5.59 -40.16
C ILE A 264 7.81 4.28 -40.08
N GLU A 265 8.64 3.98 -41.07
CA GLU A 265 9.47 2.76 -41.10
C GLU A 265 10.43 2.72 -39.90
N ARG A 266 11.13 3.82 -39.63
CA ARG A 266 12.03 3.93 -38.47
C ARG A 266 11.27 3.73 -37.15
N THR A 267 10.07 4.29 -37.03
CA THR A 267 9.22 4.16 -35.84
C THR A 267 8.81 2.70 -35.62
N GLN A 268 8.45 1.99 -36.68
CA GLN A 268 8.10 0.57 -36.62
C GLN A 268 9.29 -0.30 -36.21
N GLN A 269 10.45 -0.09 -36.82
CA GLN A 269 11.69 -0.80 -36.45
C GLN A 269 12.05 -0.60 -34.97
N GLN A 270 11.89 0.62 -34.46
CA GLN A 270 12.13 0.93 -33.04
C GLN A 270 11.10 0.27 -32.13
N ALA A 271 9.82 0.30 -32.49
CA ALA A 271 8.77 -0.39 -31.73
C ALA A 271 9.05 -1.90 -31.60
N GLU A 272 9.45 -2.54 -32.70
CA GLU A 272 9.83 -3.97 -32.71
C GLU A 272 11.09 -4.24 -31.88
N ALA A 273 12.11 -3.39 -32.00
CA ALA A 273 13.34 -3.52 -31.21
C ALA A 273 13.06 -3.43 -29.70
N MET A 274 12.17 -2.51 -29.29
CA MET A 274 11.79 -2.36 -27.88
C MET A 274 11.01 -3.57 -27.34
N ASP A 275 10.21 -4.26 -28.18
CA ASP A 275 9.40 -5.40 -27.77
C ASP A 275 10.22 -6.70 -27.59
N LYS A 276 11.45 -6.73 -28.08
CA LYS A 276 12.39 -7.81 -27.78
C LYS A 276 12.75 -7.78 -26.29
N LYS A 277 12.44 -8.88 -25.60
CA LYS A 277 12.80 -9.06 -24.18
C LYS A 277 14.31 -8.93 -24.01
N SER A 278 14.70 -7.94 -23.23
CA SER A 278 16.09 -7.71 -22.84
C SER A 278 16.11 -7.56 -21.33
N ASP A 279 16.99 -8.33 -20.67
CA ASP A 279 17.21 -8.18 -19.24
C ASP A 279 18.19 -7.02 -19.02
N PHE A 280 17.72 -5.98 -18.33
CA PHE A 280 18.52 -4.80 -18.02
C PHE A 280 18.74 -4.65 -16.51
N ALA A 281 18.39 -5.63 -15.68
CA ALA A 281 18.32 -5.45 -14.24
C ALA A 281 19.64 -4.92 -13.64
N GLU A 282 20.77 -5.53 -14.00
CA GLU A 282 22.10 -5.11 -13.52
C GLU A 282 22.49 -3.71 -14.00
N LEU A 283 22.26 -3.42 -15.28
CA LEU A 283 22.59 -2.14 -15.88
C LEU A 283 21.73 -1.00 -15.31
N LEU A 284 20.44 -1.25 -15.08
CA LEU A 284 19.55 -0.30 -14.42
C LEU A 284 19.96 -0.03 -12.98
N GLN A 285 20.42 -1.06 -12.26
CA GLN A 285 20.94 -0.92 -10.90
C GLN A 285 22.19 -0.05 -10.87
N GLN A 286 23.19 -0.36 -11.71
CA GLN A 286 24.42 0.44 -11.80
C GLN A 286 24.12 1.91 -12.13
N ARG A 287 23.20 2.15 -13.08
CA ARG A 287 22.80 3.52 -13.44
C ARG A 287 22.08 4.24 -12.30
N ALA A 288 21.22 3.53 -11.57
CA ALA A 288 20.52 4.07 -10.40
C ALA A 288 21.51 4.47 -9.29
N ASP A 289 22.55 3.67 -9.07
CA ASP A 289 23.58 3.94 -8.06
C ASP A 289 24.40 5.18 -8.42
N LEU A 290 24.85 5.30 -9.69
CA LEU A 290 25.55 6.50 -10.16
C LEU A 290 24.69 7.78 -10.10
N MET A 291 23.38 7.66 -10.32
CA MET A 291 22.47 8.79 -10.15
C MET A 291 22.29 9.17 -8.68
N ALA A 292 22.28 8.19 -7.77
CA ALA A 292 22.13 8.44 -6.34
C ALA A 292 23.29 9.27 -5.78
N GLU A 293 24.50 9.11 -6.32
CA GLU A 293 25.69 9.88 -5.91
C GLU A 293 25.57 11.39 -6.18
N SER A 294 24.90 11.77 -7.27
CA SER A 294 24.74 13.18 -7.68
C SER A 294 23.38 13.77 -7.34
N ALA A 295 22.44 12.97 -6.82
CA ALA A 295 21.06 13.37 -6.63
C ALA A 295 20.88 14.39 -5.50
N GLU A 296 20.13 15.45 -5.79
CA GLU A 296 19.73 16.45 -4.81
C GLU A 296 18.23 16.38 -4.54
N PHE A 297 17.86 16.57 -3.27
CA PHE A 297 16.47 16.63 -2.84
C PHE A 297 16.12 18.01 -2.27
N ARG A 298 14.83 18.38 -2.30
CA ARG A 298 14.37 19.63 -1.71
C ARG A 298 14.38 19.58 -0.17
N SER A 299 14.16 18.40 0.40
CA SER A 299 14.17 18.15 1.84
C SER A 299 14.44 16.67 2.11
N ASP A 300 14.66 16.32 3.38
CA ASP A 300 14.90 14.94 3.80
C ASP A 300 13.68 14.02 3.61
N TYR A 301 12.48 14.57 3.52
CA TYR A 301 11.24 13.81 3.28
C TYR A 301 10.88 13.70 1.79
N GLU A 302 11.57 14.46 0.92
CA GLU A 302 11.31 14.43 -0.51
C GLU A 302 11.87 13.15 -1.13
N VAL A 303 11.06 12.47 -1.94
CA VAL A 303 11.45 11.22 -2.63
C VAL A 303 11.75 11.42 -4.11
N VAL A 304 11.31 12.53 -4.70
CA VAL A 304 11.61 12.90 -6.09
C VAL A 304 12.84 13.79 -6.12
N PRO A 305 13.91 13.41 -6.84
CA PRO A 305 15.10 14.25 -6.94
C PRO A 305 14.82 15.52 -7.77
N LYS A 306 15.60 16.57 -7.55
CA LYS A 306 15.59 17.75 -8.41
C LYS A 306 16.04 17.32 -9.82
N ALA A 307 15.25 17.64 -10.83
CA ALA A 307 15.52 17.23 -12.22
C ALA A 307 16.94 17.54 -12.72
N PRO A 308 17.56 18.70 -12.44
CA PRO A 308 18.94 18.97 -12.86
C PRO A 308 19.98 18.01 -12.28
N SER A 309 19.77 17.50 -11.06
CA SER A 309 20.72 16.62 -10.35
C SER A 309 20.80 15.20 -10.91
N VAL A 310 19.80 14.81 -11.72
CA VAL A 310 19.69 13.49 -12.37
C VAL A 310 19.64 13.61 -13.91
N SER A 311 20.16 14.72 -14.44
CA SER A 311 20.19 14.99 -15.89
C SER A 311 21.32 14.26 -16.63
N THR A 312 22.21 13.58 -15.92
CA THR A 312 23.28 12.79 -16.52
C THR A 312 22.77 11.41 -16.91
N VAL A 313 22.90 11.08 -18.19
CA VAL A 313 22.61 9.75 -18.74
C VAL A 313 23.92 8.97 -18.87
N TYR A 314 24.04 7.88 -18.14
CA TYR A 314 25.22 7.01 -18.17
C TYR A 314 25.07 5.89 -19.22
N VAL A 315 26.02 5.83 -20.16
CA VAL A 315 26.12 4.85 -21.23
C VAL A 315 27.28 3.91 -20.95
N PHE A 316 26.96 2.64 -20.72
CA PHE A 316 27.94 1.58 -20.46
C PHE A 316 28.37 0.94 -21.79
N ARG A 317 29.67 0.89 -22.06
CA ARG A 317 30.26 0.25 -23.24
C ARG A 317 30.90 -1.09 -22.87
N GLU A 318 31.15 -1.95 -23.87
CA GLU A 318 31.67 -3.32 -23.71
C GLU A 318 33.01 -3.40 -22.93
N GLU A 319 33.81 -2.33 -22.95
CA GLU A 319 35.11 -2.24 -22.26
C GLU A 319 35.00 -1.73 -20.81
N GLY A 320 33.80 -1.55 -20.27
CA GLY A 320 33.57 -0.95 -18.95
C GLY A 320 33.70 0.57 -18.93
N ALA A 321 33.97 1.20 -20.07
CA ALA A 321 33.97 2.65 -20.21
C ALA A 321 32.54 3.22 -20.03
N ILE A 322 32.43 4.25 -19.21
CA ILE A 322 31.19 4.99 -18.98
C ILE A 322 31.28 6.30 -19.74
N ALA A 323 30.38 6.50 -20.69
CA ALA A 323 30.19 7.81 -21.33
C ALA A 323 28.98 8.50 -20.69
N ASP A 324 29.05 9.82 -20.54
CA ASP A 324 27.98 10.64 -20.02
C ASP A 324 27.36 11.54 -21.12
N SER A 325 26.06 11.77 -21.01
CA SER A 325 25.33 12.72 -21.84
C SER A 325 24.36 13.50 -20.97
N LYS A 326 24.27 14.82 -21.17
CA LYS A 326 23.34 15.68 -20.41
C LYS A 326 22.00 15.75 -21.11
N VAL A 327 21.01 15.07 -20.54
CA VAL A 327 19.61 15.07 -21.01
C VAL A 327 18.70 15.15 -19.80
N ASN A 328 17.86 16.19 -19.73
CA ASN A 328 16.97 16.41 -18.59
C ASN A 328 15.67 15.60 -18.72
N LEU A 329 15.76 14.27 -18.68
CA LEU A 329 14.60 13.39 -18.88
C LEU A 329 13.47 13.66 -17.87
N LEU A 330 13.83 13.89 -16.61
CA LEU A 330 12.86 14.16 -15.54
C LEU A 330 12.20 15.54 -15.73
N GLY A 331 12.99 16.58 -16.01
CA GLY A 331 12.48 17.94 -16.16
C GLY A 331 11.66 18.14 -17.42
N GLU A 332 12.03 17.48 -18.52
CA GLU A 332 11.27 17.49 -19.78
C GLU A 332 10.17 16.43 -19.82
N ASN A 333 10.02 15.65 -18.74
CA ASN A 333 9.01 14.60 -18.58
C ASN A 333 8.98 13.58 -19.74
N TYR A 334 10.17 13.13 -20.16
CA TYR A 334 10.27 12.07 -21.16
C TYR A 334 9.44 10.86 -20.74
N TRP A 335 8.63 10.35 -21.68
CA TRP A 335 7.78 9.17 -21.49
C TRP A 335 6.79 9.26 -20.33
N GLY A 336 6.48 10.47 -19.85
CA GLY A 336 5.63 10.63 -18.67
C GLY A 336 6.29 10.19 -17.37
N VAL A 337 7.63 10.19 -17.28
CA VAL A 337 8.38 9.70 -16.11
C VAL A 337 7.92 10.32 -14.79
N ALA A 338 7.55 11.60 -14.77
CA ALA A 338 7.07 12.27 -13.56
C ALA A 338 5.78 11.65 -12.99
N ASN A 339 4.96 11.03 -13.84
CA ASN A 339 3.74 10.33 -13.44
C ASN A 339 4.02 8.92 -12.88
N ALA A 340 5.16 8.31 -13.25
CA ALA A 340 5.53 6.97 -12.82
C ALA A 340 6.18 6.94 -11.42
N LEU A 341 6.80 8.04 -11.00
CA LEU A 341 7.52 8.13 -9.73
C LEU A 341 6.62 7.90 -8.51
N THR A 342 7.21 7.32 -7.46
CA THR A 342 6.60 7.17 -6.14
C THR A 342 6.66 8.51 -5.40
N ARG A 343 5.57 8.84 -4.70
CA ARG A 343 5.44 10.04 -3.86
C ARG A 343 5.50 9.71 -2.37
#